data_AF-A0A1B6AWG1-F1
#
_entry.id   AF-A0A1B6AWG1-F1
#
_cell.length_a   1.000
_cell.length_b   1.000
_cell.length_c   1.000
_cell.angle_alpha   90.00
_cell.angle_beta   90.00
_cell.angle_gamma   90.00
#
_symmetry.space_group_name_H-M   'P 1'
#
loop_
_entity.id
_entity.type
_entity.pdbx_description
1 polymer ?
#
loop_
_entity_poly.entity_id
_entity_poly.type
_entity_poly.pdbx_seq_one_letter_code
_entity_poly.pdbx_strand_id
1 'polypeptide(L)'
;GRWFRAISVAVVQGMLAGIGLVLIAGQLYALADAKAPGSGLANIGSLPGLVADTVRSASALSAFAVGAGTIAVLVLWPRWQRAAQILPAPLAAVALATTAVWALSLPVAKIKVSGLLDAIQPPGLADLGKLTEVGVIGTVLAFTLIASAESLFSAAAVDRLHDGPRTDYDKELMAQGAGNAVCGVLGALPMTAVIVRSAANVQAGAKTKASRVLHGVWLLVFAAAFPAALGVVPVAALAGILVHSGWKLIPRRELVPLWREHRGEAVVLSVTAIAIVVVGMFEGVLIGLLMAVAKTAWETSHVHLEIHTPDDEAEPVLVRAVGNATFLRLPKILDQLDALPTGRDVELDLTGLRHLDHA
;
A
#
# COMPACT_ATOMS: atom_id res chain seq x y z
N GLY A 1 1.11 1.20 19.26
CA GLY A 1 2.20 1.63 18.35
C GLY A 1 3.39 0.68 18.15
N ARG A 2 4.05 0.14 19.20
CA ARG A 2 5.40 -0.46 19.08
C ARG A 2 5.52 -1.66 18.12
N TRP A 3 4.53 -2.55 18.09
CA TRP A 3 4.52 -3.73 17.21
C TRP A 3 4.52 -3.37 15.71
N PHE A 4 3.97 -2.22 15.32
CA PHE A 4 4.00 -1.76 13.92
C PHE A 4 5.41 -1.39 13.43
N ARG A 5 6.36 -1.10 14.33
CA ARG A 5 7.77 -0.86 13.94
C ARG A 5 8.47 -2.12 13.42
N ALA A 6 7.97 -3.29 13.81
CA ALA A 6 8.57 -4.58 13.48
C ALA A 6 8.05 -5.16 12.15
N ILE A 7 7.18 -4.44 11.42
CA ILE A 7 6.59 -4.97 10.20
C ILE A 7 7.63 -5.01 9.08
N SER A 8 7.69 -6.15 8.40
CA SER A 8 8.60 -6.40 7.29
C SER A 8 8.40 -5.37 6.18
N VAL A 9 9.52 -4.86 5.65
CA VAL A 9 9.53 -3.94 4.52
C VAL A 9 8.84 -4.54 3.30
N ALA A 10 8.96 -5.86 3.11
CA ALA A 10 8.28 -6.58 2.03
C ALA A 10 6.76 -6.47 2.11
N VAL A 11 6.18 -6.50 3.31
CA VAL A 11 4.73 -6.37 3.51
C VAL A 11 4.27 -4.95 3.20
N VAL A 12 5.02 -3.93 3.64
CA VAL A 12 4.70 -2.53 3.35
C VAL A 12 4.78 -2.26 1.84
N GLN A 13 5.82 -2.73 1.17
CA GLN A 13 5.99 -2.61 -0.27
C GLN A 13 4.92 -3.39 -1.05
N GLY A 14 4.54 -4.59 -0.56
CA GLY A 14 3.46 -5.39 -1.13
C GLY A 14 2.10 -4.71 -0.99
N MET A 15 1.87 -4.05 0.15
CA MET A 15 0.68 -3.23 0.38
C MET A 15 0.61 -2.05 -0.60
N LEU A 16 1.68 -1.28 -0.76
CA LEU A 16 1.73 -0.17 -1.70
C LEU A 16 1.49 -0.62 -3.15
N ALA A 17 2.09 -1.75 -3.54
CA ALA A 17 1.88 -2.35 -4.84
C ALA A 17 0.41 -2.78 -5.04
N GLY A 18 -0.18 -3.47 -4.06
CA GLY A 18 -1.58 -3.90 -4.08
C GLY A 18 -2.56 -2.72 -4.20
N ILE A 19 -2.37 -1.68 -3.38
CA ILE A 19 -3.16 -0.43 -3.45
C ILE A 19 -3.00 0.22 -4.82
N GLY A 20 -1.77 0.31 -5.33
CA GLY A 20 -1.50 0.85 -6.67
C GLY A 20 -2.24 0.10 -7.77
N LEU A 21 -2.28 -1.23 -7.71
CA LEU A 21 -3.00 -2.08 -8.67
C LEU A 21 -4.51 -1.92 -8.59
N VAL A 22 -5.09 -1.92 -7.39
CA VAL A 22 -6.54 -1.70 -7.18
C VAL A 22 -6.94 -0.31 -7.66
N LEU A 23 -6.12 0.71 -7.37
CA LEU A 23 -6.34 2.07 -7.84
C LEU A 23 -6.31 2.13 -9.37
N ILE A 24 -5.28 1.60 -10.02
CA ILE A 24 -5.20 1.57 -11.49
C ILE A 24 -6.44 0.88 -12.07
N ALA A 25 -6.79 -0.32 -11.60
CA ALA A 25 -7.92 -1.09 -12.10
C ALA A 25 -9.24 -0.33 -11.98
N GLY A 26 -9.48 0.37 -10.86
CA GLY A 26 -10.68 1.19 -10.68
C GLY A 26 -10.70 2.42 -11.60
N GLN A 27 -9.56 3.08 -11.79
CA GLN A 27 -9.48 4.32 -12.58
C GLN A 27 -9.52 4.08 -14.09
N LEU A 28 -9.25 2.86 -14.58
CA LEU A 28 -9.46 2.49 -15.99
C LEU A 28 -10.92 2.69 -16.43
N TYR A 29 -11.90 2.47 -15.55
CA TYR A 29 -13.32 2.73 -15.82
C TYR A 29 -13.59 4.23 -15.91
N ALA A 30 -13.08 5.02 -14.96
CA ALA A 30 -13.24 6.47 -14.96
C ALA A 30 -12.56 7.13 -16.17
N LEU A 31 -11.47 6.53 -16.70
CA LEU A 31 -10.84 6.96 -17.95
C LEU A 31 -11.77 6.81 -19.16
N ALA A 32 -12.66 5.82 -19.15
CA ALA A 32 -13.62 5.57 -20.22
C ALA A 32 -15.02 6.17 -19.92
N ASP A 33 -15.12 7.02 -18.89
CA ASP A 33 -16.40 7.57 -18.40
C ASP A 33 -17.43 6.50 -17.99
N ALA A 34 -16.93 5.35 -17.51
CA ALA A 34 -17.70 4.21 -17.08
C ALA A 34 -17.68 4.06 -15.55
N LYS A 35 -18.74 3.45 -15.01
CA LYS A 35 -18.79 3.10 -13.58
C LYS A 35 -18.07 1.77 -13.35
N ALA A 36 -17.13 1.74 -12.41
CA ALA A 36 -16.46 0.51 -12.02
C ALA A 36 -17.43 -0.44 -11.28
N PRO A 37 -17.36 -1.76 -11.53
CA PRO A 37 -18.15 -2.78 -10.83
C PRO A 37 -17.97 -2.78 -9.29
N GLY A 38 -16.79 -2.40 -8.81
CA GLY A 38 -16.55 -2.08 -7.39
C GLY A 38 -15.62 -3.04 -6.63
N SER A 39 -15.27 -4.21 -7.17
CA SER A 39 -14.26 -5.10 -6.57
C SER A 39 -13.03 -5.25 -7.46
N GLY A 40 -11.85 -5.50 -6.88
CA GLY A 40 -10.58 -5.61 -7.64
C GLY A 40 -10.65 -6.66 -8.75
N LEU A 41 -11.13 -7.86 -8.43
CA LEU A 41 -11.32 -8.93 -9.42
C LEU A 41 -12.39 -8.62 -10.46
N ALA A 42 -13.55 -8.07 -10.05
CA ALA A 42 -14.59 -7.73 -11.02
C ALA A 42 -14.10 -6.65 -11.97
N ASN A 43 -13.40 -5.64 -11.45
CA ASN A 43 -12.80 -4.57 -12.24
C ASN A 43 -11.80 -5.12 -13.27
N ILE A 44 -11.01 -6.15 -12.94
CA ILE A 44 -10.09 -6.76 -13.91
C ILE A 44 -10.85 -7.65 -14.91
N GLY A 45 -11.79 -8.46 -14.42
CA GLY A 45 -12.56 -9.39 -15.23
C GLY A 45 -13.45 -8.73 -16.30
N SER A 46 -13.98 -7.53 -16.03
CA SER A 46 -14.80 -6.78 -16.99
C SER A 46 -14.01 -5.82 -17.90
N LEU A 47 -12.67 -5.79 -17.84
CA LEU A 47 -11.85 -4.97 -18.74
C LEU A 47 -12.09 -5.27 -20.22
N PRO A 48 -12.23 -6.53 -20.68
CA PRO A 48 -12.49 -6.80 -22.09
C PRO A 48 -13.80 -6.18 -22.58
N GLY A 49 -14.85 -6.21 -21.74
CA GLY A 49 -16.12 -5.54 -22.01
C GLY A 49 -15.97 -4.02 -22.08
N LEU A 50 -15.25 -3.44 -21.12
CA LEU A 50 -14.96 -2.01 -21.09
C LEU A 50 -14.26 -1.53 -22.37
N VAL A 51 -13.25 -2.27 -22.85
CA VAL A 51 -12.55 -1.91 -24.09
C VAL A 51 -13.49 -1.95 -25.29
N ALA A 52 -14.33 -2.98 -25.39
CA ALA A 52 -15.30 -3.09 -26.47
C ALA A 52 -16.31 -1.92 -26.46
N ASP A 53 -16.79 -1.53 -25.29
CA ASP A 53 -17.74 -0.44 -25.12
C ASP A 53 -17.09 0.93 -25.37
N THR A 54 -15.83 1.10 -24.98
CA THR A 54 -15.05 2.33 -25.19
C THR A 54 -14.84 2.58 -26.68
N VAL A 55 -14.51 1.55 -27.46
CA VAL A 55 -14.29 1.67 -28.91
C VAL A 55 -15.59 2.01 -29.66
N ARG A 56 -16.75 1.61 -29.12
CA ARG A 56 -18.06 1.86 -29.74
C ARG A 56 -18.65 3.23 -29.39
N SER A 57 -18.16 3.90 -28.36
CA SER A 57 -18.68 5.18 -27.88
C SER A 57 -17.71 6.32 -28.12
N ALA A 58 -18.11 7.30 -28.94
CA ALA A 58 -17.29 8.48 -29.23
C ALA A 58 -16.99 9.32 -27.97
N SER A 59 -17.92 9.37 -27.00
CA SER A 59 -17.70 10.07 -25.73
C SER A 59 -16.70 9.33 -24.84
N ALA A 60 -16.80 8.00 -24.75
CA ALA A 60 -15.86 7.17 -23.98
C ALA A 60 -14.46 7.24 -24.58
N LEU A 61 -14.34 7.23 -25.91
CA LEU A 61 -13.07 7.40 -26.61
C LEU A 61 -12.46 8.79 -26.36
N SER A 62 -13.30 9.84 -26.34
CA SER A 62 -12.86 11.20 -26.01
C SER A 62 -12.35 11.30 -24.57
N ALA A 63 -13.07 10.70 -23.61
CA ALA A 63 -12.65 10.62 -22.22
C ALA A 63 -11.31 9.89 -22.09
N PHE A 64 -11.18 8.73 -22.75
CA PHE A 64 -9.97 7.94 -22.75
C PHE A 64 -8.78 8.72 -23.33
N ALA A 65 -8.99 9.42 -24.45
CA ALA A 65 -7.96 10.25 -25.07
C ALA A 65 -7.51 11.40 -24.16
N VAL A 66 -8.44 12.05 -23.46
CA VAL A 66 -8.12 13.11 -22.48
C VAL A 66 -7.30 12.55 -21.32
N GLY A 67 -7.70 11.42 -20.75
CA GLY A 67 -6.97 10.82 -19.64
C GLY A 67 -5.61 10.24 -20.04
N ALA A 68 -5.51 9.58 -21.21
CA ALA A 68 -4.25 9.14 -21.79
C ALA A 68 -3.32 10.32 -22.10
N GLY A 69 -3.86 11.41 -22.64
CA GLY A 69 -3.13 12.67 -22.84
C GLY A 69 -2.64 13.26 -21.52
N THR A 70 -3.45 13.19 -20.47
CA THR A 70 -3.06 13.62 -19.11
C THR A 70 -1.87 12.80 -18.60
N ILE A 71 -1.89 11.47 -18.77
CA ILE A 71 -0.77 10.58 -18.41
C ILE A 71 0.47 10.93 -19.24
N ALA A 72 0.32 11.17 -20.54
CA ALA A 72 1.42 11.56 -21.41
C ALA A 72 2.07 12.86 -20.92
N VAL A 73 1.28 13.89 -20.58
CA VAL A 73 1.80 15.11 -19.97
C VAL A 73 2.52 14.80 -18.66
N LEU A 74 1.96 14.00 -17.76
CA LEU A 74 2.62 13.67 -16.48
C LEU A 74 3.97 12.96 -16.63
N VAL A 75 4.16 12.19 -17.69
CA VAL A 75 5.41 11.46 -18.00
C VAL A 75 6.41 12.33 -18.76
N LEU A 76 5.93 13.18 -19.67
CA LEU A 76 6.77 14.01 -20.54
C LEU A 76 7.15 15.35 -19.90
N TRP A 77 6.28 15.94 -19.07
CA TRP A 77 6.50 17.25 -18.43
C TRP A 77 7.81 17.35 -17.65
N PRO A 78 8.21 16.36 -16.83
CA PRO A 78 9.48 16.43 -16.10
C PRO A 78 10.72 16.45 -17.01
N ARG A 79 10.60 16.07 -18.29
CA ARG A 79 11.70 16.18 -19.25
C ARG A 79 11.95 17.64 -19.66
N TRP A 80 10.95 18.50 -19.55
CA TRP A 80 11.07 19.92 -19.84
C TRP A 80 11.47 20.70 -18.58
N GLN A 81 12.78 20.72 -18.29
CA GLN A 81 13.35 21.24 -17.04
C GLN A 81 12.85 22.65 -16.66
N ARG A 82 12.80 23.59 -17.62
CA ARG A 82 12.37 24.97 -17.35
C ARG A 82 10.90 25.06 -16.92
N ALA A 83 10.01 24.33 -17.59
CA ALA A 83 8.58 24.33 -17.27
C ALA A 83 8.30 23.58 -15.96
N ALA A 84 9.01 22.46 -15.74
CA ALA A 84 8.86 21.63 -14.55
C ALA A 84 9.32 22.32 -13.25
N GLN A 85 10.22 23.31 -13.33
CA GLN A 85 10.63 24.14 -12.19
C GLN A 85 9.57 25.14 -11.75
N ILE A 86 8.74 25.62 -12.70
CA ILE A 86 7.74 26.67 -12.44
C ILE A 86 6.38 26.05 -12.10
N LEU A 87 5.98 25.01 -12.83
CA LEU A 87 4.65 24.41 -12.72
C LEU A 87 4.72 22.90 -12.45
N PRO A 88 4.13 22.40 -11.35
CA PRO A 88 4.03 20.97 -11.09
C PRO A 88 3.30 20.23 -12.20
N ALA A 89 3.80 19.04 -12.57
CA ALA A 89 3.22 18.23 -13.65
C ALA A 89 1.71 17.96 -13.49
N PRO A 90 1.15 17.67 -12.29
CA PRO A 90 -0.29 17.48 -12.14
C PRO A 90 -1.11 18.73 -12.49
N LEU A 91 -0.64 19.92 -12.09
CA LEU A 91 -1.30 21.19 -12.42
C LEU A 91 -1.29 21.46 -13.92
N ALA A 92 -0.15 21.25 -14.57
CA ALA A 92 -0.02 21.37 -16.02
C ALA A 92 -0.95 20.40 -16.76
N ALA A 93 -1.01 19.15 -16.31
CA ALA A 93 -1.83 18.12 -16.93
C ALA A 93 -3.33 18.43 -16.82
N VAL A 94 -3.82 18.86 -15.64
CA VAL A 94 -5.21 19.31 -15.48
C VAL A 94 -5.51 20.54 -16.33
N ALA A 95 -4.64 21.56 -16.31
CA ALA A 95 -4.86 22.79 -17.07
C ALA A 95 -4.95 22.51 -18.58
N LEU A 96 -4.04 21.70 -19.12
CA LEU A 96 -4.05 21.31 -20.54
C LEU A 96 -5.28 20.46 -20.89
N ALA A 97 -5.63 19.48 -20.04
CA ALA A 97 -6.81 18.66 -20.26
C ALA A 97 -8.11 19.48 -20.24
N THR A 98 -8.29 20.36 -19.26
CA THR A 98 -9.43 21.26 -19.17
C THR A 98 -9.50 22.19 -20.38
N THR A 99 -8.37 22.75 -20.81
CA THR A 99 -8.30 23.62 -21.99
C THR A 99 -8.66 22.87 -23.27
N ALA A 100 -8.14 21.65 -23.45
CA ALA A 100 -8.44 20.82 -24.62
C ALA A 100 -9.92 20.44 -24.68
N VAL A 101 -10.50 20.01 -23.54
CA VAL A 101 -11.92 19.67 -23.45
C VAL A 101 -12.81 20.88 -23.76
N TRP A 102 -12.44 22.06 -23.25
CA TRP A 102 -13.17 23.29 -23.53
C TRP A 102 -13.03 23.72 -25.01
N ALA A 103 -11.81 23.78 -25.54
CA ALA A 103 -11.55 24.26 -26.89
C ALA A 103 -12.13 23.34 -27.99
N LEU A 104 -12.11 22.02 -27.76
CA LEU A 104 -12.62 21.02 -28.69
C LEU A 104 -14.09 20.63 -28.41
N SER A 105 -14.72 21.21 -27.40
CA SER A 105 -16.08 20.89 -26.96
C SER A 105 -16.32 19.38 -26.75
N LEU A 106 -15.35 18.70 -26.14
CA LEU A 106 -15.40 17.23 -25.98
C LEU A 106 -16.53 16.82 -25.00
N PRO A 107 -17.34 15.81 -25.35
CA PRO A 107 -18.44 15.34 -24.52
C PRO A 107 -17.94 14.39 -23.42
N VAL A 108 -17.22 14.94 -22.44
CA VAL A 108 -16.66 14.19 -21.31
C VAL A 108 -17.26 14.65 -19.98
N ALA A 109 -17.46 13.72 -19.04
CA ALA A 109 -17.91 14.07 -17.71
C ALA A 109 -16.92 15.02 -17.01
N LYS A 110 -17.49 16.01 -16.32
CA LYS A 110 -16.76 16.99 -15.50
C LYS A 110 -17.10 16.80 -14.03
N ILE A 111 -16.24 17.29 -13.15
CA ILE A 111 -16.48 17.23 -11.70
C ILE A 111 -17.78 17.96 -11.37
N LYS A 112 -18.63 17.32 -10.58
CA LYS A 112 -19.79 17.98 -9.97
C LYS A 112 -19.36 18.56 -8.64
N VAL A 113 -19.44 19.88 -8.52
CA VAL A 113 -19.09 20.59 -7.30
C VAL A 113 -20.38 21.13 -6.69
N SER A 114 -20.78 20.53 -5.57
CA SER A 114 -21.86 21.06 -4.74
C SER A 114 -21.36 22.22 -3.89
N GLY A 115 -22.25 23.08 -3.40
CA GLY A 115 -21.88 24.14 -2.46
C GLY A 115 -21.29 23.56 -1.18
N LEU A 116 -20.42 24.31 -0.50
CA LEU A 116 -19.75 23.85 0.73
C LEU A 116 -20.77 23.48 1.83
N LEU A 117 -21.90 24.20 1.90
CA LEU A 117 -22.97 23.90 2.84
C LEU A 117 -23.71 22.61 2.48
N ASP A 118 -23.94 22.35 1.19
CA ASP A 118 -24.60 21.12 0.71
C ASP A 118 -23.73 19.87 0.90
N ALA A 119 -22.42 20.05 1.09
CA ALA A 119 -21.48 18.99 1.39
C ALA A 119 -21.54 18.53 2.86
N ILE A 120 -22.12 19.32 3.77
CA ILE A 120 -22.28 18.97 5.19
C ILE A 120 -23.59 18.21 5.33
N GLN A 121 -23.51 16.91 5.63
CA GLN A 121 -24.65 16.01 5.70
C GLN A 121 -24.67 15.26 7.04
N PRO A 122 -24.99 15.94 8.15
CA PRO A 122 -24.91 15.34 9.48
C PRO A 122 -25.84 14.13 9.57
N PRO A 123 -25.43 13.05 10.25
CA PRO A 123 -26.21 11.82 10.33
C PRO A 123 -27.53 12.06 11.07
N GLY A 124 -28.62 11.52 10.51
CA GLY A 124 -29.93 11.58 11.14
C GLY A 124 -30.12 10.53 12.24
N LEU A 125 -31.21 10.62 12.99
CA LEU A 125 -31.57 9.62 14.02
C LEU A 125 -31.69 8.20 13.43
N ALA A 126 -32.17 8.08 12.20
CA ALA A 126 -32.26 6.79 11.51
C ALA A 126 -30.89 6.17 11.25
N ASP A 127 -29.87 6.98 10.92
CA ASP A 127 -28.51 6.49 10.68
C ASP A 127 -27.80 6.10 11.97
N LEU A 128 -28.07 6.82 13.07
CA LEU A 128 -27.60 6.43 14.40
C LEU A 128 -28.22 5.10 14.87
N GLY A 129 -29.47 4.83 14.50
CA GLY A 129 -30.12 3.53 14.78
C GLY A 129 -29.37 2.35 14.14
N LYS A 130 -28.83 2.53 12.93
CA LYS A 130 -28.07 1.50 12.20
C LYS A 130 -26.76 1.11 12.90
N LEU A 131 -26.23 1.93 13.82
CA LEU A 131 -25.02 1.58 14.58
C LEU A 131 -25.20 0.34 15.46
N THR A 132 -26.44 -0.05 15.75
CA THR A 132 -26.76 -1.28 16.48
C THR A 132 -26.74 -2.54 15.61
N GLU A 133 -26.70 -2.38 14.28
CA GLU A 133 -26.66 -3.51 13.35
C GLU A 133 -25.27 -4.15 13.34
N VAL A 134 -25.24 -5.48 13.48
CA VAL A 134 -23.98 -6.26 13.52
C VAL A 134 -23.13 -6.03 12.26
N GLY A 135 -23.76 -5.90 11.08
CA GLY A 135 -23.06 -5.63 9.83
C GLY A 135 -22.37 -4.25 9.80
N VAL A 136 -23.00 -3.23 10.40
CA VAL A 136 -22.42 -1.90 10.51
C VAL A 136 -21.26 -1.91 11.50
N ILE A 137 -21.40 -2.59 12.64
CA ILE A 137 -20.31 -2.75 13.62
C ILE A 137 -19.11 -3.45 12.97
N GLY A 138 -19.33 -4.51 12.19
CA GLY A 138 -18.28 -5.19 11.44
C GLY A 138 -17.57 -4.26 10.45
N THR A 139 -18.35 -3.44 9.73
CA THR A 139 -17.80 -2.44 8.80
C THR A 139 -16.99 -1.36 9.51
N VAL A 140 -17.49 -0.83 10.64
CA VAL A 140 -16.79 0.16 11.48
C VAL A 140 -15.47 -0.42 11.98
N LEU A 141 -15.48 -1.66 12.48
CA LEU A 141 -14.27 -2.33 12.95
C LEU A 141 -13.26 -2.51 11.80
N ALA A 142 -13.71 -2.97 10.64
CA ALA A 142 -12.88 -3.13 9.46
C ALA A 142 -12.25 -1.80 9.02
N PHE A 143 -13.04 -0.72 8.87
CA PHE A 143 -12.53 0.60 8.53
C PHE A 143 -11.58 1.16 9.58
N THR A 144 -11.87 0.93 10.87
CA THR A 144 -11.00 1.38 11.97
C THR A 144 -9.64 0.68 11.88
N LEU A 145 -9.62 -0.63 11.69
CA LEU A 145 -8.41 -1.43 11.53
C LEU A 145 -7.62 -1.01 10.29
N ILE A 146 -8.30 -0.90 9.14
CA ILE A 146 -7.74 -0.46 7.86
C ILE A 146 -7.09 0.92 7.99
N ALA A 147 -7.85 1.92 8.42
CA ALA A 147 -7.39 3.29 8.47
C ALA A 147 -6.24 3.43 9.49
N SER A 148 -6.32 2.72 10.62
CA SER A 148 -5.24 2.68 11.62
C SER A 148 -3.97 2.06 11.04
N ALA A 149 -4.08 0.93 10.34
CA ALA A 149 -2.94 0.27 9.71
C ALA A 149 -2.30 1.18 8.65
N GLU A 150 -3.09 1.75 7.74
CA GLU A 150 -2.61 2.70 6.73
C GLU A 150 -1.91 3.91 7.35
N SER A 151 -2.47 4.47 8.43
CA SER A 151 -1.88 5.61 9.12
C SER A 151 -0.53 5.27 9.73
N LEU A 152 -0.45 4.14 10.44
CA LEU A 152 0.80 3.69 11.04
C LEU A 152 1.86 3.33 10.00
N PHE A 153 1.48 2.65 8.92
CA PHE A 153 2.38 2.36 7.81
C PHE A 153 2.87 3.64 7.14
N SER A 154 1.97 4.60 6.96
CA SER A 154 2.32 5.88 6.38
C SER A 154 3.28 6.66 7.25
N ALA A 155 3.01 6.74 8.55
CA ALA A 155 3.89 7.36 9.52
C ALA A 155 5.27 6.68 9.55
N ALA A 156 5.31 5.35 9.61
CA ALA A 156 6.56 4.59 9.62
C ALA A 156 7.38 4.79 8.34
N ALA A 157 6.73 4.90 7.18
CA ALA A 157 7.40 5.18 5.92
C ALA A 157 7.94 6.63 5.87
N VAL A 158 7.15 7.60 6.33
CA VAL A 158 7.54 9.02 6.36
C VAL A 158 8.66 9.29 7.35
N ASP A 159 8.66 8.62 8.51
CA ASP A 159 9.74 8.68 9.50
C ASP A 159 11.11 8.25 8.93
N ARG A 160 11.14 7.50 7.81
CA ARG A 160 12.37 7.11 7.11
C ARG A 160 12.85 8.16 6.11
N LEU A 161 12.02 9.16 5.80
CA LEU A 161 12.32 10.22 4.82
C LEU A 161 12.92 11.47 5.47
N HIS A 162 12.99 11.52 6.80
CA HIS A 162 13.51 12.66 7.54
C HIS A 162 14.32 12.25 8.77
N ASP A 163 15.24 13.11 9.20
CA ASP A 163 16.02 12.93 10.43
C ASP A 163 15.41 13.63 11.66
N GLY A 164 14.19 14.17 11.51
CA GLY A 164 13.46 14.84 12.58
C GLY A 164 12.90 13.91 13.66
N PRO A 165 12.13 14.46 14.63
CA PRO A 165 11.47 13.67 15.66
C PRO A 165 10.57 12.59 15.03
N ARG A 166 10.74 11.34 15.48
CA ARG A 166 9.91 10.22 15.00
C ARG A 166 8.47 10.34 15.47
N THR A 167 7.57 9.71 14.72
CA THR A 167 6.15 9.72 14.99
C THR A 167 5.81 8.96 16.28
N ASP A 168 4.96 9.59 17.10
CA ASP A 168 4.29 8.95 18.23
C ASP A 168 2.99 8.31 17.72
N TYR A 169 3.05 7.00 17.49
CA TYR A 169 1.96 6.24 16.88
C TYR A 169 0.67 6.25 17.69
N ASP A 170 0.74 6.30 19.02
CA ASP A 170 -0.47 6.30 19.83
C ASP A 170 -1.17 7.66 19.73
N LYS A 171 -0.39 8.76 19.65
CA LYS A 171 -0.93 10.08 19.31
C LYS A 171 -1.48 10.17 17.89
N GLU A 172 -0.86 9.50 16.93
CA GLU A 172 -1.35 9.45 15.55
C GLU A 172 -2.72 8.76 15.48
N LEU A 173 -2.87 7.60 16.14
CA LEU A 173 -4.15 6.90 16.21
C LEU A 173 -5.23 7.71 16.91
N MET A 174 -4.91 8.39 18.02
CA MET A 174 -5.85 9.29 18.70
C MET A 174 -6.27 10.45 17.80
N ALA A 175 -5.33 11.08 17.09
CA ALA A 175 -5.60 12.20 16.20
C ALA A 175 -6.48 11.76 15.01
N GLN A 176 -6.20 10.59 14.44
CA GLN A 176 -7.00 9.99 13.38
C GLN A 176 -8.41 9.64 13.88
N GLY A 177 -8.55 9.06 15.06
CA GLY A 177 -9.84 8.76 15.68
C GLY A 177 -10.68 10.02 15.89
N ALA A 178 -10.08 11.07 16.45
CA ALA A 178 -10.72 12.37 16.62
C ALA A 178 -11.12 13.00 15.27
N GLY A 179 -10.23 12.96 14.27
CA GLY A 179 -10.51 13.46 12.93
C GLY A 179 -11.67 12.72 12.25
N ASN A 180 -11.70 11.40 12.36
CA ASN A 180 -12.78 10.58 11.79
C ASN A 180 -14.10 10.72 12.54
N ALA A 181 -14.08 10.98 13.84
CA ALA A 181 -15.29 11.34 14.58
C ALA A 181 -15.88 12.67 14.06
N VAL A 182 -15.04 13.67 13.79
CA VAL A 182 -15.48 14.93 13.15
C VAL A 182 -16.02 14.67 11.75
N CYS A 183 -15.38 13.82 10.95
CA CYS A 183 -15.91 13.41 9.64
C CYS A 183 -17.30 12.79 9.77
N GLY A 184 -17.48 11.85 10.70
CA GLY A 184 -18.77 11.21 10.95
C GLY A 184 -19.88 12.20 11.32
N VAL A 185 -19.58 13.18 12.19
CA VAL A 185 -20.55 14.23 12.58
C VAL A 185 -20.93 15.12 11.39
N LEU A 186 -19.98 15.38 10.48
CA LEU A 186 -20.23 16.22 9.30
C LEU A 186 -20.79 15.45 8.10
N GLY A 187 -20.94 14.12 8.19
CA GLY A 187 -21.31 13.27 7.05
C GLY A 187 -20.21 13.10 6.00
N ALA A 188 -18.97 13.42 6.36
CA ALA A 188 -17.83 13.30 5.46
C ALA A 188 -17.30 11.86 5.43
N LEU A 189 -16.69 11.50 4.30
CA LEU A 189 -15.95 10.24 4.18
C LEU A 189 -14.78 10.18 5.19
N PRO A 190 -14.44 8.99 5.68
CA PRO A 190 -13.33 8.83 6.61
C PRO A 190 -12.02 9.29 5.99
N MET A 191 -11.18 9.93 6.81
CA MET A 191 -9.85 10.38 6.46
C MET A 191 -8.80 9.32 6.84
N THR A 192 -7.83 9.15 5.95
CA THR A 192 -6.64 8.31 6.17
C THR A 192 -5.36 9.09 5.86
N ALA A 193 -4.23 8.59 6.35
CA ALA A 193 -2.93 9.16 6.03
C ALA A 193 -2.54 8.81 4.58
N VAL A 194 -1.81 9.71 3.92
CA VAL A 194 -1.40 9.52 2.52
C VAL A 194 0.11 9.72 2.39
N ILE A 195 0.84 8.61 2.19
CA ILE A 195 2.31 8.59 2.07
C ILE A 195 2.80 9.56 1.01
N VAL A 196 2.19 9.56 -0.17
CA VAL A 196 2.65 10.36 -1.30
C VAL A 196 2.65 11.86 -0.98
N ARG A 197 1.59 12.35 -0.31
CA ARG A 197 1.50 13.77 0.10
C ARG A 197 2.49 14.10 1.21
N SER A 198 2.62 13.22 2.19
CA SER A 198 3.58 13.40 3.28
C SER A 198 5.03 13.38 2.78
N ALA A 199 5.37 12.48 1.87
CA ALA A 199 6.69 12.42 1.24
C ALA A 199 7.00 13.67 0.42
N ALA A 200 6.04 14.20 -0.33
CA ALA A 200 6.20 15.45 -1.06
C ALA A 200 6.40 16.64 -0.10
N ASN A 201 5.67 16.66 1.01
CA ASN A 201 5.80 17.69 2.04
C ASN A 201 7.18 17.67 2.70
N VAL A 202 7.71 16.47 3.01
CA VAL A 202 9.07 16.30 3.54
C VAL A 202 10.13 16.73 2.52
N GLN A 203 9.99 16.32 1.25
CA GLN A 203 10.90 16.72 0.18
C GLN A 203 10.88 18.23 -0.10
N ALA A 204 9.74 18.90 0.11
CA ALA A 204 9.62 20.35 0.06
C ALA A 204 10.27 21.07 1.27
N GLY A 205 10.89 20.32 2.19
CA GLY A 205 11.59 20.86 3.35
C GLY A 205 10.68 21.27 4.50
N ALA A 206 9.42 20.82 4.52
CA ALA A 206 8.51 21.14 5.61
C ALA A 206 8.97 20.49 6.93
N LYS A 207 9.09 21.31 7.98
CA LYS A 207 9.58 20.87 9.31
C LYS A 207 8.55 20.97 10.42
N THR A 208 7.43 21.64 10.19
CA THR A 208 6.43 21.96 11.24
C THR A 208 5.04 21.48 10.86
N LYS A 209 4.19 21.34 11.89
CA LYS A 209 2.76 21.02 11.73
C LYS A 209 1.98 22.10 10.98
N ALA A 210 2.53 23.30 10.80
CA ALA A 210 1.88 24.39 10.07
C ALA A 210 1.64 24.02 8.60
N SER A 211 2.56 23.27 7.96
CA SER A 211 2.41 22.91 6.55
C SER A 211 1.12 22.13 6.28
N ARG A 212 0.82 21.12 7.10
CA ARG A 212 -0.41 20.32 6.97
C ARG A 212 -1.68 21.12 7.28
N VAL A 213 -1.63 22.07 8.23
CA VAL A 213 -2.76 22.95 8.57
C VAL A 213 -3.03 23.91 7.41
N LEU A 214 -1.98 24.57 6.91
CA LEU A 214 -2.09 25.46 5.76
C LEU A 214 -2.59 24.72 4.52
N HIS A 215 -2.14 23.48 4.28
CA HIS A 215 -2.67 22.66 3.19
C HIS A 215 -4.19 22.46 3.30
N GLY A 216 -4.69 22.12 4.50
CA GLY A 216 -6.14 22.01 4.76
C GLY A 216 -6.88 23.34 4.56
N VAL A 217 -6.31 24.45 5.04
CA VAL A 217 -6.89 25.80 4.85
C VAL A 217 -6.96 26.16 3.37
N TRP A 218 -5.90 25.91 2.59
CA TRP A 218 -5.91 26.16 1.16
C TRP A 218 -6.94 25.31 0.42
N LEU A 219 -7.07 24.02 0.77
CA LEU A 219 -8.11 23.16 0.21
C LEU A 219 -9.51 23.73 0.49
N LEU A 220 -9.77 24.19 1.71
CA LEU A 220 -11.04 24.82 2.07
C LEU A 220 -11.29 26.11 1.28
N VAL A 221 -10.28 26.98 1.17
CA VAL A 221 -10.37 28.22 0.38
C VAL A 221 -10.65 27.91 -1.09
N PHE A 222 -9.96 26.95 -1.69
CA PHE A 222 -10.19 26.60 -3.10
C PHE A 222 -11.58 26.00 -3.33
N ALA A 223 -12.04 25.14 -2.43
CA ALA A 223 -13.38 24.57 -2.51
C ALA A 223 -14.47 25.63 -2.35
N ALA A 224 -14.29 26.61 -1.45
CA ALA A 224 -15.27 27.65 -1.19
C ALA A 224 -15.28 28.77 -2.24
N ALA A 225 -14.10 29.23 -2.67
CA ALA A 225 -13.96 30.41 -3.53
C ALA A 225 -13.96 30.08 -5.03
N PHE A 226 -13.62 28.85 -5.42
CA PHE A 226 -13.47 28.48 -6.84
C PHE A 226 -14.29 27.24 -7.29
N PRO A 227 -15.57 27.07 -6.89
CA PRO A 227 -16.36 25.91 -7.30
C PRO A 227 -16.56 25.84 -8.82
N ALA A 228 -16.71 26.99 -9.49
CA ALA A 228 -16.83 27.06 -10.95
C ALA A 228 -15.57 26.58 -11.68
N ALA A 229 -14.39 26.91 -11.16
CA ALA A 229 -13.12 26.46 -11.74
C ALA A 229 -12.91 24.94 -11.53
N LEU A 230 -13.36 24.41 -10.39
CA LEU A 230 -13.34 22.97 -10.13
C LEU A 230 -14.34 22.22 -11.03
N GLY A 231 -15.51 22.80 -11.29
CA GLY A 231 -16.58 22.19 -12.10
C GLY A 231 -16.28 22.05 -13.60
N VAL A 232 -15.23 22.71 -14.11
CA VAL A 232 -14.81 22.54 -15.52
C VAL A 232 -13.80 21.41 -15.70
N VAL A 233 -13.23 20.87 -14.61
CA VAL A 233 -12.19 19.84 -14.68
C VAL A 233 -12.79 18.52 -15.17
N PRO A 234 -12.22 17.90 -16.22
CA PRO A 234 -12.66 16.59 -16.70
C PRO A 234 -12.34 15.48 -15.70
N VAL A 235 -13.30 14.58 -15.45
CA VAL A 235 -13.11 13.42 -14.57
C VAL A 235 -12.00 12.51 -15.11
N ALA A 236 -11.94 12.33 -16.43
CA ALA A 236 -10.91 11.52 -17.09
C ALA A 236 -9.48 12.05 -16.84
N ALA A 237 -9.30 13.36 -16.67
CA ALA A 237 -8.00 13.92 -16.32
C ALA A 237 -7.57 13.51 -14.90
N LEU A 238 -8.50 13.57 -13.93
CA LEU A 238 -8.24 13.09 -12.58
C LEU A 238 -7.95 11.59 -12.55
N ALA A 239 -8.70 10.80 -13.32
CA ALA A 239 -8.44 9.36 -13.48
C ALA A 239 -7.03 9.10 -14.01
N GLY A 240 -6.59 9.85 -15.03
CA GLY A 240 -5.22 9.78 -15.55
C GLY A 240 -4.14 10.09 -14.50
N ILE A 241 -4.36 11.10 -13.66
CA ILE A 241 -3.45 11.41 -12.54
C ILE A 241 -3.39 10.27 -11.53
N LEU A 242 -4.53 9.66 -11.21
CA LEU A 242 -4.61 8.55 -10.27
C LEU A 242 -3.98 7.27 -10.83
N VAL A 243 -4.15 6.97 -12.13
CA VAL A 243 -3.45 5.85 -12.79
C VAL A 243 -1.93 6.06 -12.74
N HIS A 244 -1.45 7.25 -13.09
CA HIS A 244 -0.01 7.57 -13.00
C HIS A 244 0.53 7.47 -11.58
N SER A 245 -0.25 7.93 -10.60
CA SER A 245 0.13 7.87 -9.19
C SER A 245 0.13 6.43 -8.66
N GLY A 246 -0.87 5.63 -9.00
CA GLY A 246 -0.93 4.20 -8.68
C GLY A 246 0.24 3.43 -9.29
N TRP A 247 0.63 3.75 -10.53
CA TRP A 247 1.78 3.14 -11.18
C TRP A 247 3.11 3.44 -10.48
N LYS A 248 3.23 4.62 -9.85
CA LYS A 248 4.41 4.98 -9.05
C LYS A 248 4.49 4.26 -7.70
N LEU A 249 3.38 3.76 -7.17
CA LEU A 249 3.36 2.98 -5.93
C LEU A 249 3.90 1.55 -6.12
N ILE A 250 3.94 1.05 -7.36
CA ILE A 250 4.47 -0.28 -7.66
C ILE A 250 6.01 -0.23 -7.64
N PRO A 251 6.68 -0.97 -6.73
CA PRO A 251 8.13 -0.91 -6.51
C PRO A 251 8.91 -1.68 -7.59
N ARG A 252 8.66 -1.40 -8.88
CA ARG A 252 9.22 -2.13 -10.02
C ARG A 252 10.75 -2.15 -10.07
N ARG A 253 11.40 -1.09 -9.58
CA ARG A 253 12.86 -0.95 -9.57
C ARG A 253 13.52 -1.77 -8.46
N GLU A 254 12.81 -1.95 -7.35
CA GLU A 254 13.28 -2.69 -6.17
C GLU A 254 12.94 -4.18 -6.29
N LEU A 255 11.86 -4.53 -7.00
CA LEU A 255 11.39 -5.91 -7.13
C LEU A 255 12.41 -6.83 -7.80
N VAL A 256 13.10 -6.38 -8.85
CA VAL A 256 14.06 -7.23 -9.59
C VAL A 256 15.31 -7.55 -8.75
N PRO A 257 16.00 -6.58 -8.13
CA PRO A 257 17.06 -6.86 -7.16
C PRO A 257 16.57 -7.75 -6.01
N LEU A 258 15.40 -7.44 -5.44
CA LEU A 258 14.84 -8.20 -4.32
C LEU A 258 14.58 -9.67 -4.69
N TRP A 259 14.07 -9.93 -5.91
CA TRP A 259 13.87 -11.30 -6.40
C TRP A 259 15.19 -12.06 -6.61
N ARG A 260 16.28 -11.35 -6.93
CA ARG A 260 17.60 -11.94 -7.12
C ARG A 260 18.31 -12.23 -5.81
N GLU A 261 18.26 -11.29 -4.87
CA GLU A 261 19.05 -11.32 -3.63
C GLU A 261 18.25 -11.93 -2.45
N HIS A 262 16.95 -11.65 -2.36
CA HIS A 262 16.10 -12.03 -1.22
C HIS A 262 14.75 -12.60 -1.69
N ARG A 263 14.79 -13.76 -2.37
CA ARG A 263 13.60 -14.44 -2.93
C ARG A 263 12.42 -14.53 -1.97
N GLY A 264 12.66 -14.86 -0.70
CA GLY A 264 11.60 -14.96 0.31
C GLY A 264 10.87 -13.64 0.55
N GLU A 265 11.57 -12.50 0.51
CA GLU A 265 10.95 -11.18 0.67
C GLU A 265 10.15 -10.79 -0.57
N ALA A 266 10.67 -11.11 -1.76
CA ALA A 266 9.96 -10.85 -3.00
C ALA A 266 8.66 -11.68 -3.12
N VAL A 267 8.65 -12.91 -2.60
CA VAL A 267 7.44 -13.74 -2.49
C VAL A 267 6.42 -13.11 -1.53
N VAL A 268 6.83 -12.72 -0.32
CA VAL A 268 5.95 -12.05 0.66
C VAL A 268 5.30 -10.81 0.03
N LEU A 269 6.10 -9.96 -0.62
CA LEU A 269 5.64 -8.76 -1.31
C LEU A 269 4.59 -9.10 -2.37
N SER A 270 4.91 -10.05 -3.25
CA SER A 270 4.06 -10.42 -4.38
C SER A 270 2.73 -11.03 -3.92
N VAL A 271 2.78 -11.93 -2.92
CA VAL A 271 1.56 -12.54 -2.36
C VAL A 271 0.71 -11.50 -1.66
N THR A 272 1.31 -10.57 -0.90
CA THR A 272 0.57 -9.48 -0.27
C THR A 272 -0.15 -8.64 -1.32
N ALA A 273 0.55 -8.22 -2.37
CA ALA A 273 -0.04 -7.41 -3.45
C ALA A 273 -1.18 -8.12 -4.16
N ILE A 274 -1.01 -9.40 -4.49
CA ILE A 274 -2.04 -10.23 -5.15
C ILE A 274 -3.24 -10.41 -4.21
N ALA A 275 -3.00 -10.74 -2.93
CA ALA A 275 -4.07 -10.92 -1.96
C ALA A 275 -4.91 -9.64 -1.82
N ILE A 276 -4.30 -8.46 -1.80
CA ILE A 276 -5.04 -7.19 -1.75
C ILE A 276 -5.98 -7.02 -2.96
N VAL A 277 -5.54 -7.40 -4.15
CA VAL A 277 -6.36 -7.33 -5.38
C VAL A 277 -7.50 -8.34 -5.35
N VAL A 278 -7.25 -9.54 -4.79
CA VAL A 278 -8.19 -10.68 -4.80
C VAL A 278 -9.24 -10.57 -3.70
N VAL A 279 -8.81 -10.42 -2.45
CA VAL A 279 -9.68 -10.50 -1.26
C VAL A 279 -9.94 -9.15 -0.61
N GLY A 280 -9.15 -8.12 -0.92
CA GLY A 280 -9.29 -6.80 -0.32
C GLY A 280 -8.09 -6.41 0.53
N MET A 281 -8.01 -5.12 0.87
CA MET A 281 -6.81 -4.55 1.48
C MET A 281 -6.52 -5.09 2.87
N PHE A 282 -7.55 -5.25 3.71
CA PHE A 282 -7.38 -5.70 5.09
C PHE A 282 -6.89 -7.15 5.16
N GLU A 283 -7.62 -8.05 4.50
CA GLU A 283 -7.31 -9.46 4.40
C GLU A 283 -5.96 -9.68 3.73
N GLY A 284 -5.67 -8.92 2.66
CA GLY A 284 -4.41 -9.00 1.95
C GLY A 284 -3.20 -8.63 2.80
N VAL A 285 -3.30 -7.58 3.63
CA VAL A 285 -2.24 -7.22 4.59
C VAL A 285 -2.07 -8.27 5.67
N LEU A 286 -3.16 -8.85 6.18
CA LEU A 286 -3.10 -9.92 7.18
C LEU A 286 -2.40 -11.17 6.63
N ILE A 287 -2.74 -11.59 5.41
CA ILE A 287 -2.08 -12.69 4.69
C ILE A 287 -0.59 -12.39 4.52
N GLY A 288 -0.25 -11.16 4.10
CA GLY A 288 1.14 -10.71 3.96
C GLY A 288 1.93 -10.78 5.26
N LEU A 289 1.34 -10.33 6.36
CA LEU A 289 1.96 -10.38 7.69
C LEU A 289 2.17 -11.82 8.17
N LEU A 290 1.16 -12.69 8.01
CA LEU A 290 1.26 -14.11 8.35
C LEU A 290 2.38 -14.78 7.55
N MET A 291 2.49 -14.48 6.25
CA MET A 291 3.56 -15.01 5.41
C MET A 291 4.95 -14.50 5.84
N ALA A 292 5.06 -13.22 6.20
CA ALA A 292 6.32 -12.66 6.71
C ALA A 292 6.75 -13.30 8.04
N VAL A 293 5.81 -13.55 8.95
CA VAL A 293 6.06 -14.25 10.21
C VAL A 293 6.48 -15.69 9.94
N ALA A 294 5.75 -16.41 9.08
CA ALA A 294 6.08 -17.79 8.72
C ALA A 294 7.46 -17.91 8.06
N LYS A 295 7.79 -17.00 7.14
CA LYS A 295 9.13 -16.89 6.54
C LYS A 295 10.20 -16.69 7.60
N THR A 296 10.01 -15.72 8.49
CA THR A 296 10.99 -15.38 9.53
C THR A 296 11.20 -16.54 10.50
N ALA A 297 10.12 -17.22 10.89
CA ALA A 297 10.19 -18.43 11.71
C ALA A 297 10.96 -19.55 11.00
N TRP A 298 10.74 -19.75 9.70
CA TRP A 298 11.47 -20.74 8.89
C TRP A 298 12.96 -20.40 8.72
N GLU A 299 13.31 -19.14 8.50
CA GLU A 299 14.70 -18.70 8.38
C GLU A 299 15.44 -18.84 9.72
N THR A 300 14.76 -18.54 10.83
CA THR A 300 15.34 -18.62 12.18
C THR A 300 15.45 -20.05 12.70
N SER A 301 14.72 -21.02 12.13
CA SER A 301 14.74 -22.42 12.58
C SER A 301 15.96 -23.23 12.12
N HIS A 302 16.93 -22.65 11.42
CA HIS A 302 18.08 -23.40 10.93
C HIS A 302 19.01 -23.79 12.10
N VAL A 303 19.20 -25.10 12.24
CA VAL A 303 20.32 -25.70 12.96
C VAL A 303 21.34 -26.18 11.93
N HIS A 304 22.63 -26.07 12.24
CA HIS A 304 23.71 -26.68 11.48
C HIS A 304 24.40 -27.70 12.39
N LEU A 305 24.56 -28.92 11.90
CA LEU A 305 25.37 -29.95 12.53
C LEU A 305 26.74 -29.95 11.84
N GLU A 306 27.78 -29.58 12.58
CA GLU A 306 29.17 -29.72 12.17
C GLU A 306 29.65 -31.09 12.65
N ILE A 307 29.93 -32.00 11.72
CA ILE A 307 30.41 -33.35 12.02
C ILE A 307 31.92 -33.36 11.76
N HIS A 308 32.71 -33.58 12.79
CA HIS A 308 34.14 -33.86 12.70
C HIS A 308 34.37 -35.34 12.94
N THR A 309 34.84 -36.02 11.90
CA THR A 309 35.27 -37.42 11.98
C THR A 309 36.80 -37.43 12.05
N PRO A 310 37.41 -37.82 13.19
CA PRO A 310 38.85 -37.96 13.28
C PRO A 310 39.39 -39.07 12.37
N ASP A 311 40.63 -38.93 11.90
CA ASP A 311 41.32 -39.96 11.09
C ASP A 311 41.69 -41.21 11.92
N ASP A 312 41.79 -41.07 13.24
CA ASP A 312 42.00 -42.20 14.16
C ASP A 312 40.66 -42.88 14.49
N GLU A 313 40.58 -44.20 14.30
CA GLU A 313 39.36 -44.97 14.59
C GLU A 313 39.05 -45.08 16.09
N ALA A 314 40.04 -44.80 16.95
CA ALA A 314 39.89 -44.83 18.40
C ALA A 314 39.27 -43.55 18.99
N GLU A 315 39.20 -42.45 18.23
CA GLU A 315 38.61 -41.20 18.70
C GLU A 315 37.09 -41.12 18.39
N PRO A 316 36.29 -40.56 19.31
CA PRO A 316 34.84 -40.42 19.12
C PRO A 316 34.52 -39.44 17.99
N VAL A 317 33.42 -39.66 17.30
CA VAL A 317 32.91 -38.74 16.28
C VAL A 317 32.33 -37.52 16.99
N LEU A 318 32.88 -36.33 16.73
CA LEU A 318 32.42 -35.09 17.34
C LEU A 318 31.32 -34.47 16.48
N VAL A 319 30.13 -34.34 17.04
CA VAL A 319 28.97 -33.71 16.38
C VAL A 319 28.61 -32.45 17.14
N ARG A 320 28.87 -31.30 16.54
CA ARG A 320 28.59 -30.00 17.12
C ARG A 320 27.33 -29.40 16.53
N ALA A 321 26.34 -29.13 17.39
CA ALA A 321 25.09 -28.50 16.99
C ALA A 321 25.16 -26.99 17.20
N VAL A 322 25.01 -26.22 16.12
CA VAL A 322 25.06 -24.75 16.12
C VAL A 322 23.76 -24.17 15.58
N GLY A 323 23.17 -23.21 16.30
CA GLY A 323 21.93 -22.52 15.88
C GLY A 323 20.71 -22.84 16.75
N ASN A 324 19.54 -23.03 16.15
CA ASN A 324 18.29 -23.30 16.87
C ASN A 324 17.78 -24.71 16.60
N ALA A 325 17.82 -25.58 17.60
CA ALA A 325 17.24 -26.92 17.53
C ALA A 325 15.72 -26.80 17.76
N THR A 326 14.95 -27.07 16.72
CA THR A 326 13.47 -26.97 16.75
C THR A 326 12.83 -28.20 16.12
N PHE A 327 11.58 -28.50 16.51
CA PHE A 327 10.78 -29.61 15.97
C PHE A 327 10.68 -29.58 14.44
N LEU A 328 10.72 -28.38 13.83
CA LEU A 328 10.72 -28.18 12.37
C LEU A 328 11.94 -28.79 11.67
N ARG A 329 13.06 -28.94 12.39
CA ARG A 329 14.32 -29.49 11.87
C ARG A 329 14.68 -30.83 12.49
N LEU A 330 13.92 -31.32 13.48
CA LEU A 330 14.14 -32.62 14.09
C LEU A 330 14.32 -33.75 13.05
N PRO A 331 13.52 -33.86 11.97
CA PRO A 331 13.74 -34.91 10.97
C PRO A 331 15.12 -34.83 10.30
N LYS A 332 15.60 -33.62 9.99
CA LYS A 332 16.93 -33.44 9.38
C LYS A 332 18.07 -33.73 10.37
N ILE A 333 17.88 -33.37 11.64
CA ILE A 333 18.83 -33.67 12.71
C ILE A 333 18.94 -35.19 12.85
N LEU A 334 17.80 -35.88 12.90
CA LEU A 334 17.74 -37.34 12.96
C LEU A 334 18.38 -37.98 11.72
N ASP A 335 18.03 -37.54 10.49
CA ASP A 335 18.65 -38.06 9.26
C ASP A 335 20.17 -37.93 9.27
N GLN A 336 20.72 -36.83 9.80
CA GLN A 336 22.17 -36.61 9.89
C GLN A 336 22.84 -37.42 11.00
N LEU A 337 22.16 -37.65 12.12
CA LEU A 337 22.65 -38.50 13.20
C LEU A 337 22.57 -39.99 12.81
N ASP A 338 21.51 -40.40 12.12
CA ASP A 338 21.31 -41.77 11.62
C ASP A 338 22.30 -42.12 10.50
N ALA A 339 22.81 -41.11 9.78
CA ALA A 339 23.84 -41.28 8.75
C ALA A 339 25.27 -41.44 9.32
N LEU A 340 25.47 -41.32 10.64
CA LEU A 340 26.78 -41.49 11.26
C LEU A 340 27.25 -42.96 11.19
N PRO A 341 28.58 -43.20 11.10
CA PRO A 341 29.12 -44.56 11.07
C PRO A 341 28.75 -45.33 12.33
N THR A 342 28.18 -46.52 12.13
CA THR A 342 27.75 -47.42 13.21
C THR A 342 28.95 -48.07 13.90
N GLY A 343 28.95 -48.12 15.24
CA GLY A 343 29.97 -48.80 16.04
C GLY A 343 31.11 -47.92 16.58
N ARG A 344 31.02 -46.59 16.44
CA ARG A 344 31.92 -45.63 17.12
C ARG A 344 31.16 -44.83 18.18
N ASP A 345 31.88 -44.40 19.22
CA ASP A 345 31.34 -43.47 20.21
C ASP A 345 31.12 -42.08 19.57
N VAL A 346 30.01 -41.43 19.92
CA VAL A 346 29.64 -40.11 19.40
C VAL A 346 29.59 -39.11 20.54
N GLU A 347 30.34 -38.01 20.42
CA GLU A 347 30.30 -36.90 21.37
C GLU A 347 29.48 -35.75 20.77
N LEU A 348 28.35 -35.43 21.43
CA LEU A 348 27.41 -34.41 20.97
C LEU A 348 27.65 -33.09 21.71
N ASP A 349 28.27 -32.11 21.04
CA ASP A 349 28.47 -30.77 21.59
C ASP A 349 27.25 -29.88 21.28
N LEU A 350 26.47 -29.58 22.32
CA LEU A 350 25.29 -28.70 22.26
C LEU A 350 25.58 -27.24 22.65
N THR A 351 26.83 -26.89 22.99
CA THR A 351 27.17 -25.54 23.47
C THR A 351 26.94 -24.45 22.41
N GLY A 352 26.88 -24.82 21.13
CA GLY A 352 26.57 -23.92 20.01
C GLY A 352 25.09 -23.61 19.82
N LEU A 353 24.19 -24.27 20.57
CA LEU A 353 22.75 -24.03 20.47
C LEU A 353 22.35 -22.75 21.19
N ARG A 354 21.57 -21.92 20.50
CA ARG A 354 20.97 -20.69 21.04
C ARG A 354 19.55 -20.89 21.54
N HIS A 355 18.89 -21.93 21.03
CA HIS A 355 17.54 -22.32 21.42
C HIS A 355 17.36 -23.82 21.22
N LEU A 356 16.71 -24.46 22.19
CA LEU A 356 16.27 -25.85 22.15
C LEU A 356 14.79 -25.82 22.52
N ASP A 357 13.92 -26.28 21.62
CA ASP A 357 12.52 -26.49 21.98
C ASP A 357 12.33 -27.84 22.69
N HIS A 358 11.11 -28.10 23.13
CA HIS A 358 10.83 -29.22 24.03
C HIS A 358 10.70 -30.58 23.33
N ALA A 359 10.71 -30.59 21.98
CA ALA A 359 10.26 -31.69 21.14
C ALA A 359 11.35 -32.71 20.81
#